data_AF-A0A1I0XX44-F1
#
_entry.id   AF-A0A1I0XX44-F1
#
_cell.length_a   1.000
_cell.length_b   1.000
_cell.length_c   1.000
_cell.angle_alpha   90.00
_cell.angle_beta   90.00
_cell.angle_gamma   90.00
#
_symmetry.space_group_name_H-M   'P 1'
#
loop_
_entity.id
_entity.type
_entity.pdbx_description
1 polymer ?
#
loop_
_entity_poly.entity_id
_entity_poly.type
_entity_poly.pdbx_seq_one_letter_code
_entity_poly.pdbx_strand_id
1 'polypeptide(L)' 'MINNVKNISGILPQMMDKKVCCTNKKCATRTEVYVEQRLRLVDKDNMEYKCEYCDFIQKIIK' A
#
# COMPACT_ATOMS: atom_id res chain seq x y z
N MET A 1 11.29 -25.29 5.91
CA MET A 1 11.87 -24.59 4.75
C MET A 1 11.76 -23.10 5.03
N ILE A 2 12.88 -22.43 5.27
CA ILE A 2 12.94 -21.05 5.75
C ILE A 2 12.88 -20.14 4.51
N ASN A 3 11.77 -19.43 4.29
CA ASN A 3 11.61 -18.55 3.13
C ASN A 3 12.41 -17.26 3.35
N ASN A 4 13.60 -17.23 2.78
CA ASN A 4 14.52 -16.09 2.78
C ASN A 4 13.95 -15.01 1.85
N VAL A 5 13.33 -13.96 2.41
CA VAL A 5 12.79 -12.83 1.63
C VAL A 5 13.98 -11.99 1.15
N LYS A 6 14.46 -12.26 -0.07
CA LYS A 6 15.44 -11.41 -0.75
C LYS A 6 14.84 -10.02 -0.93
N ASN A 7 15.54 -9.02 -0.41
CA ASN A 7 15.22 -7.60 -0.56
C ASN A 7 15.50 -7.20 -2.02
N ILE A 8 14.46 -7.10 -2.84
CA ILE A 8 14.59 -6.75 -4.26
C ILE A 8 14.54 -5.23 -4.37
N SER A 9 15.71 -4.63 -4.50
CA SER A 9 15.90 -3.23 -4.86
C SER A 9 15.43 -2.97 -6.30
N GLY A 10 14.43 -2.10 -6.48
CA GLY A 10 14.25 -1.35 -7.74
C GLY A 10 12.88 -1.38 -8.41
N ILE A 11 11.95 -2.23 -7.98
CA ILE A 11 10.61 -2.31 -8.60
C ILE A 11 9.58 -1.86 -7.58
N LEU A 12 8.99 -0.67 -7.80
CA LEU A 12 7.81 -0.26 -7.04
C LEU A 12 6.68 -1.25 -7.34
N PRO A 13 6.12 -1.92 -6.33
CA PRO A 13 5.05 -2.88 -6.55
C PRO A 13 3.79 -2.12 -7.02
N GLN A 14 3.13 -2.64 -8.05
CA GLN A 14 1.90 -2.03 -8.57
C GLN A 14 0.76 -2.08 -7.54
N MET A 15 0.76 -3.11 -6.69
CA MET A 15 -0.14 -3.27 -5.56
C MET A 15 0.66 -3.52 -4.29
N MET A 16 0.31 -2.85 -3.20
CA MET A 16 0.87 -3.10 -1.89
C MET A 16 -0.14 -3.80 -0.98
N ASP A 17 0.21 -5.02 -0.59
CA ASP A 17 -0.55 -5.84 0.35
C ASP A 17 0.19 -5.90 1.70
N LYS A 18 -0.56 -5.76 2.80
CA LYS A 18 -0.16 -6.04 4.20
C LYS A 18 0.91 -5.15 4.85
N LYS A 19 1.83 -4.51 4.11
CA LYS A 19 2.91 -3.69 4.70
C LYS A 19 2.66 -2.18 4.69
N VAL A 20 1.71 -1.72 3.88
CA VAL A 20 1.38 -0.29 3.77
C VAL A 20 -0.10 -0.10 4.03
N CYS A 21 -0.39 0.79 4.98
CA CYS A 21 -1.73 1.12 5.40
C CYS A 21 -2.19 2.44 4.78
N CYS A 22 -3.50 2.58 4.53
CA CYS A 22 -4.07 3.88 4.16
C CYS A 22 -4.00 4.85 5.35
N THR A 23 -3.38 6.02 5.16
CA THR A 23 -3.25 7.05 6.21
C THR A 23 -4.48 7.95 6.35
N ASN A 24 -5.48 7.83 5.45
CA ASN A 24 -6.74 8.55 5.58
C ASN A 24 -7.48 8.09 6.84
N LYS A 25 -7.63 8.99 7.81
CA LYS A 25 -8.26 8.67 9.09
C LYS A 25 -9.70 8.18 8.96
N LYS A 26 -10.40 8.58 7.90
CA LYS A 26 -11.79 8.25 7.59
C LYS A 26 -11.95 6.98 6.74
N CYS A 27 -10.87 6.29 6.39
CA CYS A 27 -10.95 5.07 5.60
C CYS A 27 -11.58 3.92 6.41
N ALA A 28 -12.63 3.28 5.87
CA ALA A 28 -13.35 2.19 6.53
C ALA A 28 -12.44 1.01 6.89
N THR A 29 -11.42 0.72 6.07
CA THR A 29 -10.49 -0.38 6.34
C THR A 29 -9.53 -0.12 7.51
N ARG A 30 -9.61 1.05 8.18
CA ARG A 30 -8.90 1.26 9.46
C ARG A 30 -9.63 0.65 10.64
N THR A 31 -10.94 0.45 10.54
CA THR A 31 -11.77 -0.16 11.60
C THR A 31 -12.12 -1.61 11.28
N GLU A 32 -12.21 -1.97 9.99
CA GLU A 32 -12.50 -3.33 9.55
C GLU A 32 -11.26 -4.25 9.59
N VAL A 33 -11.09 -5.00 10.68
CA VAL A 33 -9.92 -5.87 10.92
C VAL A 33 -9.82 -7.08 9.98
N TYR A 34 -10.91 -7.41 9.28
CA TYR A 34 -10.99 -8.53 8.34
C TYR A 34 -10.79 -8.12 6.89
N VAL A 35 -10.68 -6.82 6.61
CA VAL A 35 -10.52 -6.29 5.26
C VAL A 35 -9.06 -5.92 5.04
N GLU A 36 -8.38 -6.65 4.16
CA GLU A 36 -7.00 -6.32 3.78
C GLU A 36 -6.96 -4.98 3.06
N GLN A 37 -6.10 -4.07 3.55
CA GLN A 37 -5.87 -2.79 2.89
C GLN A 37 -5.13 -3.00 1.57
N ARG A 38 -5.65 -2.40 0.50
CA ARG A 38 -5.13 -2.48 -0.86
C ARG A 38 -4.86 -1.07 -1.38
N LEU A 39 -3.66 -0.89 -1.90
CA LEU A 39 -3.14 0.36 -2.42
C LEU A 39 -2.56 0.12 -3.80
N ARG A 40 -3.01 0.89 -4.79
CA ARG A 40 -2.57 0.81 -6.18
C ARG A 40 -1.63 1.96 -6.50
N LEU A 41 -0.49 1.68 -7.11
CA LEU A 41 0.40 2.71 -7.64
C LEU A 41 -0.32 3.49 -8.75
N VAL A 42 -0.38 4.82 -8.60
CA VAL A 42 -0.99 5.72 -9.61
C VAL A 42 0.02 6.70 -10.19
N ASP A 43 1.08 7.02 -9.46
CA ASP A 43 2.21 7.83 -9.93
C ASP A 43 3.52 7.17 -9.51
N LYS A 44 4.29 6.70 -10.50
CA LYS A 44 5.57 6.02 -10.30
C LYS A 44 6.69 7.00 -9.95
N ASP A 45 6.68 8.19 -10.54
CA ASP A 45 7.72 9.21 -10.36
C ASP A 45 7.62 9.85 -8.98
N ASN A 46 6.39 10.05 -8.49
CA ASN A 46 6.12 10.62 -7.17
C ASN A 46 5.90 9.58 -6.07
N MET A 47 5.92 8.28 -6.39
CA MET A 47 5.64 7.18 -5.45
C MET A 47 4.27 7.33 -4.77
N GLU A 48 3.25 7.70 -5.55
CA GLU A 48 1.90 7.89 -5.05
C GLU A 48 1.04 6.65 -5.25
N TYR A 49 0.34 6.30 -4.19
CA TYR A 49 -0.55 5.16 -4.13
C TYR A 49 -1.96 5.62 -3.79
N LYS A 50 -2.92 5.09 -4.53
CA LYS A 50 -4.35 5.30 -4.32
C LYS A 50 -4.95 4.13 -3.55
N CYS A 51 -5.67 4.43 -2.47
CA CYS A 51 -6.44 3.43 -1.75
C CYS A 51 -7.63 2.94 -2.58
N GLU A 52 -7.82 1.62 -2.69
CA GLU A 52 -8.96 1.05 -3.43
C GLU A 52 -10.32 1.22 -2.73
N TYR A 53 -10.34 1.71 -1.48
CA TYR A 53 -11.57 1.80 -0.67
C TYR A 53 -12.09 3.22 -0.46
N CYS A 54 -11.21 4.22 -0.40
CA CYS A 54 -11.60 5.62 -0.11
C CYS A 54 -11.03 6.62 -1.12
N ASP A 55 -10.41 6.12 -2.18
CA ASP A 55 -9.77 6.90 -3.25
C ASP A 55 -8.66 7.87 -2.79
N PHE A 56 -8.29 7.85 -1.50
CA PHE A 56 -7.25 8.70 -0.96
C PHE A 56 -5.89 8.38 -1.60
N ILE A 57 -5.23 9.41 -2.11
CA ILE A 57 -3.89 9.34 -2.68
C ILE A 57 -2.90 9.71 -1.58
N GLN A 58 -1.90 8.86 -1.38
CA GLN A 58 -0.84 9.10 -0.42
C GLN A 58 0.52 8.79 -1.04
N LYS A 59 1.51 9.60 -0.69
CA LYS A 59 2.90 9.35 -1.02
C LYS A 59 3.51 8.38 -0.01
N ILE A 60 4.19 7.35 -0.49
CA ILE A 60 4.93 6.42 0.36
C ILE A 60 6.39 6.85 0.36
N ILE A 61 6.85 7.40 1.47
CA ILE A 61 8.25 7.77 1.68
C ILE A 61 8.87 6.65 2.52
N LYS A 62 10.00 6.11 2.05
CA LYS A 62 10.69 4.97 2.67
C LYS A 62 11.41 5.38 3.96
#